data_AF-A0A7U3YK37-F1
#
_entry.id   AF-A0A7U3YK37-F1
#
_cell.length_a   1.000
_cell.length_b   1.000
_cell.length_c   1.000
_cell.angle_alpha   90.00
_cell.angle_beta   90.00
_cell.angle_gamma   90.00
#
_symmetry.space_group_name_H-M   'P 1'
#
loop_
_entity.id
_entity.type
_entity.pdbx_description
1 polymer ?
#
loop_
_entity_poly.entity_id
_entity_poly.type
_entity_poly.pdbx_seq_one_letter_code
_entity_poly.pdbx_strand_id
1 'polypeptide(L)'
;MEHNFYRAFEEKHRGPRELIKSRLQVYLPFVTPLSRIYEAAEAIDLGCGRGEWLELLNESGFHAYGVDLDEGMLAACQERNLRVAIKDAVEALEELPEASQAAVTAFHVVEHIPFAKLQKLIQEALRVLLPGGLLILETPNPENLAVATKNFYLDPTHRRPIPPELLSFLPVHYGFNRVKIVRLQESPKLAYCETLTVMDVLEGVSPDYAVIAQRVADPFIMQTTAAPFAKDYGIDLKNIAGRYQQYLTARIGMAETTAQTAEQRAQRAETAVQNAEQRVQQAETAAQNAEQRAQRAETAVQNAEQRVQRAETAAQSAEQRAQRAETAVQNAEQRVQQAETAAQSAEQRAQRAETAVQNAEQRVQRAETAAQSAEQRAQRAETAVQNAEQRVQQAEIAVQNAEQRVQRAETAAQSAEQRVQQAETAVQNAEQRVQQAIAIHQAVLNSRSWRTTAPLRWMSTAIRWVGRGSRAWITLAPGSRPRRTARQAAMHLKLYVARRPRLKTLVLRCLEPFPQLKAHLRLLGNHPVRLQHRQNLVDQKPLSDNCQASPLNRQKDGDQKQLSPRACQIYNDLKKAIERWHKEPV
;
A
#
# COMPACT_ATOMS: atom_id res chain seq x y z
N MET A 1 -9.21 -52.72 -18.60
CA MET A 1 -9.27 -52.57 -17.13
C MET A 1 -10.28 -53.60 -16.64
N GLU A 2 -10.03 -54.29 -15.53
CA GLU A 2 -11.05 -55.18 -14.94
C GLU A 2 -12.28 -54.34 -14.55
N HIS A 3 -13.49 -54.78 -14.90
CA HIS A 3 -14.76 -54.06 -14.67
C HIS A 3 -14.99 -53.66 -13.20
N ASN A 4 -14.42 -54.41 -12.24
CA ASN A 4 -14.55 -54.12 -10.82
C ASN A 4 -13.67 -52.94 -10.35
N PHE A 5 -12.56 -52.67 -11.04
CA PHE A 5 -11.64 -51.58 -10.68
C PHE A 5 -12.28 -50.20 -10.91
N TYR A 6 -12.95 -50.00 -12.05
CA TYR A 6 -13.51 -48.69 -12.42
C TYR A 6 -14.71 -48.32 -11.53
N ARG A 7 -15.56 -49.29 -11.20
CA ARG A 7 -16.65 -49.13 -10.23
C ARG A 7 -16.13 -48.73 -8.84
N ALA A 8 -15.15 -49.45 -8.30
CA ALA A 8 -14.55 -49.12 -7.01
C ALA A 8 -13.80 -47.78 -7.02
N PHE A 9 -13.20 -47.42 -8.17
CA PHE A 9 -12.54 -46.15 -8.37
C PHE A 9 -13.53 -44.98 -8.35
N GLU A 10 -14.64 -45.07 -9.09
CA GLU A 10 -15.69 -44.04 -9.07
C GLU A 10 -16.34 -43.91 -7.69
N GLU A 11 -16.65 -45.01 -7.01
CA GLU A 11 -17.28 -44.97 -5.68
C GLU A 11 -16.38 -44.24 -4.67
N LYS A 12 -15.06 -44.46 -4.75
CA LYS A 12 -14.06 -43.79 -3.91
C LYS A 12 -13.84 -42.32 -4.26
N HIS A 13 -13.85 -41.94 -5.54
CA HIS A 13 -13.44 -40.60 -5.97
C HIS A 13 -14.62 -39.66 -6.27
N ARG A 14 -15.73 -40.18 -6.81
CA ARG A 14 -16.95 -39.42 -7.13
C ARG A 14 -17.84 -39.28 -5.88
N GLY A 15 -17.87 -40.32 -5.05
CA GLY A 15 -18.60 -40.35 -3.78
C GLY A 15 -19.87 -41.19 -3.82
N PRO A 16 -20.61 -41.27 -2.69
CA PRO A 16 -21.77 -42.14 -2.57
C PRO A 16 -22.94 -41.66 -3.44
N ARG A 17 -23.81 -42.59 -3.82
CA ARG A 17 -24.99 -42.35 -4.67
C ARG A 17 -25.83 -41.15 -4.24
N GLU A 18 -26.17 -41.03 -2.96
CA GLU A 18 -27.00 -39.93 -2.45
C GLU A 18 -26.36 -38.56 -2.67
N LEU A 19 -25.03 -38.47 -2.55
CA LEU A 19 -24.29 -37.25 -2.84
C LEU A 19 -24.39 -36.90 -4.33
N ILE A 20 -24.21 -37.86 -5.23
CA ILE A 20 -24.33 -37.64 -6.68
C ILE A 20 -25.75 -37.22 -7.06
N LYS A 21 -26.77 -37.92 -6.52
CA LYS A 21 -28.17 -37.58 -6.74
C LYS A 21 -28.47 -36.15 -6.29
N SER A 22 -27.98 -35.73 -5.11
CA SER A 22 -28.15 -34.34 -4.64
C SER A 22 -27.47 -33.29 -5.53
N ARG A 23 -26.29 -33.59 -6.09
CA ARG A 23 -25.59 -32.68 -7.02
C ARG A 23 -26.36 -32.48 -8.32
N LEU A 24 -26.92 -33.57 -8.86
CA LEU A 24 -27.69 -33.56 -10.11
C LEU A 24 -29.03 -32.81 -10.01
N GLN A 25 -29.57 -32.60 -8.80
CA GLN A 25 -30.82 -31.84 -8.62
C GLN A 25 -30.76 -30.41 -9.16
N VAL A 26 -29.56 -29.84 -9.32
CA VAL A 26 -29.37 -28.50 -9.92
C VAL A 26 -29.94 -28.39 -11.34
N TYR A 27 -30.09 -29.51 -12.05
CA TYR A 27 -30.62 -29.57 -13.42
C TYR A 27 -32.14 -29.71 -13.50
N LEU A 28 -32.81 -30.14 -12.44
CA LEU A 28 -34.27 -30.34 -12.43
C LEU A 28 -35.04 -29.08 -12.86
N PRO A 29 -34.71 -27.86 -12.38
CA PRO A 29 -35.42 -26.65 -12.84
C PRO A 29 -35.35 -26.42 -14.36
N PHE A 30 -34.33 -26.96 -15.04
CA PHE A 30 -34.22 -26.87 -16.49
C PHE A 30 -35.13 -27.89 -17.20
N VAL A 31 -35.13 -29.14 -16.74
CA VAL A 31 -35.83 -30.24 -17.44
C VAL A 31 -37.30 -30.38 -17.03
N THR A 32 -37.66 -30.23 -15.76
CA THR A 32 -39.04 -30.47 -15.26
C THR A 32 -40.13 -29.66 -15.99
N PRO A 33 -39.90 -28.42 -16.47
CA PRO A 33 -40.91 -27.75 -17.30
C PRO A 33 -41.24 -28.50 -18.59
N LEU A 34 -40.28 -29.22 -19.18
CA LEU A 34 -40.47 -29.96 -20.43
C LEU A 34 -41.32 -31.22 -20.25
N SER A 35 -41.24 -31.93 -19.12
CA SER A 35 -42.13 -33.08 -18.86
C SER A 35 -43.58 -32.69 -18.66
N ARG A 36 -43.85 -31.41 -18.36
CA ARG A 36 -45.22 -30.87 -18.27
C ARG A 36 -45.77 -30.42 -19.62
N ILE A 37 -44.88 -30.07 -20.55
CA ILE A 37 -45.25 -29.63 -21.92
C ILE A 37 -45.42 -30.85 -22.82
N TYR A 38 -44.51 -31.81 -22.71
CA TYR A 38 -44.51 -33.05 -23.48
C TYR A 38 -44.88 -34.20 -22.55
N GLU A 39 -46.13 -34.66 -22.65
CA GLU A 39 -46.62 -35.82 -21.92
C GLU A 39 -45.78 -37.05 -22.31
N ALA A 40 -45.36 -37.84 -21.32
CA ALA A 40 -44.50 -39.01 -21.51
C ALA A 40 -43.22 -38.70 -22.32
N ALA A 41 -42.60 -37.54 -22.09
CA ALA A 41 -41.36 -37.15 -22.76
C ALA A 41 -40.23 -38.17 -22.53
N GLU A 42 -39.61 -38.61 -23.63
CA GLU A 42 -38.40 -39.42 -23.59
C GLU A 42 -37.18 -38.52 -23.27
N ALA A 43 -36.24 -39.05 -22.50
CA ALA A 43 -34.96 -38.42 -22.24
C ALA A 43 -33.85 -39.45 -22.26
N ILE A 44 -32.73 -39.12 -22.89
CA ILE A 44 -31.57 -40.01 -22.97
C ILE A 44 -30.38 -39.46 -22.17
N ASP A 45 -29.77 -40.32 -21.38
CA ASP A 45 -28.50 -40.05 -20.68
C ASP A 45 -27.37 -40.87 -21.30
N LEU A 46 -26.38 -40.16 -21.82
CA LEU A 46 -25.20 -40.71 -22.48
C LEU A 46 -24.10 -40.88 -21.44
N GLY A 47 -23.58 -42.10 -21.27
CA GLY A 47 -22.68 -42.46 -20.18
C GLY A 47 -23.40 -42.41 -18.83
N CYS A 48 -24.53 -43.12 -18.74
CA CYS A 48 -25.41 -43.03 -17.57
C CYS A 48 -24.80 -43.61 -16.28
N GLY A 49 -23.67 -44.34 -16.37
CA GLY A 49 -22.98 -44.92 -15.23
C GLY A 49 -23.93 -45.74 -14.35
N ARG A 50 -24.03 -45.37 -13.08
CA ARG A 50 -24.92 -46.00 -12.09
C ARG A 50 -26.34 -45.40 -12.09
N GLY A 51 -26.74 -44.62 -13.09
CA GLY A 51 -28.14 -44.28 -13.33
C GLY A 51 -28.80 -43.34 -12.30
N GLU A 52 -28.05 -42.62 -11.48
CA GLU A 52 -28.60 -41.65 -10.52
C GLU A 52 -29.44 -40.56 -11.21
N TRP A 53 -29.02 -40.13 -12.40
CA TRP A 53 -29.77 -39.16 -13.20
C TRP A 53 -31.03 -39.76 -13.82
N LEU A 54 -30.97 -41.00 -14.31
CA LEU A 54 -32.13 -41.70 -14.87
C LEU A 54 -33.27 -41.82 -13.85
N GLU A 55 -32.92 -42.09 -12.59
CA GLU A 55 -33.91 -42.08 -11.51
C GLU A 55 -34.56 -40.72 -11.32
N LEU A 56 -33.77 -39.65 -11.26
CA LEU A 56 -34.28 -38.28 -11.10
C LEU A 56 -35.19 -37.87 -12.26
N LEU A 57 -34.85 -38.28 -13.49
CA LEU A 57 -35.68 -38.06 -14.67
C LEU A 57 -37.01 -38.82 -14.57
N ASN A 58 -36.97 -40.11 -14.22
CA ASN A 58 -38.19 -40.92 -14.02
C ASN A 58 -39.08 -40.33 -12.90
N GLU A 59 -38.49 -39.93 -11.78
CA GLU A 59 -39.18 -39.23 -10.67
C GLU A 59 -39.80 -37.90 -11.11
N SER A 60 -39.24 -37.27 -12.15
CA SER A 60 -39.71 -36.00 -12.73
C SER A 60 -40.70 -36.18 -13.89
N GLY A 61 -41.15 -37.41 -14.15
CA GLY A 61 -42.17 -37.72 -15.16
C GLY A 61 -41.64 -37.95 -16.58
N PHE A 62 -40.34 -38.20 -16.75
CA PHE A 62 -39.77 -38.61 -18.03
C PHE A 62 -39.73 -40.13 -18.18
N HIS A 63 -39.69 -40.61 -19.42
CA HIS A 63 -39.26 -41.97 -19.73
C HIS A 63 -37.76 -41.96 -20.02
N ALA A 64 -36.95 -42.18 -18.98
CA ALA A 64 -35.50 -42.08 -19.08
C ALA A 64 -34.89 -43.35 -19.69
N TYR A 65 -33.96 -43.17 -20.62
CA TYR A 65 -33.16 -44.22 -21.23
C TYR A 65 -31.67 -43.91 -21.07
N GLY A 66 -30.87 -44.86 -20.60
CA GLY A 66 -29.43 -44.70 -20.42
C GLY A 66 -28.61 -45.56 -21.35
N VAL A 67 -27.46 -45.06 -21.78
CA VAL A 67 -26.45 -45.87 -22.46
C VAL A 67 -25.09 -45.71 -21.79
N ASP A 68 -24.34 -46.80 -21.69
CA ASP A 68 -22.95 -46.78 -21.20
C ASP A 68 -22.14 -47.87 -21.92
N LEU A 69 -20.82 -47.75 -21.96
CA LEU A 69 -19.94 -48.79 -22.51
C LEU A 69 -19.51 -49.81 -21.45
N ASP A 70 -19.60 -49.47 -20.15
CA ASP A 70 -19.20 -50.35 -19.06
C ASP A 70 -20.39 -51.15 -18.50
N GLU A 71 -20.41 -52.45 -18.82
CA GLU A 71 -21.39 -53.40 -18.28
C GLU A 71 -21.41 -53.41 -16.73
N GLY A 72 -20.27 -53.22 -16.09
CA GLY A 72 -20.15 -53.21 -14.63
C GLY A 72 -20.87 -52.03 -13.96
N MET A 73 -21.00 -50.91 -14.67
CA MET A 73 -21.77 -49.74 -14.21
C MET A 73 -23.27 -49.97 -14.36
N LEU A 74 -23.68 -50.60 -15.48
CA LEU A 74 -25.08 -50.87 -15.78
C LEU A 74 -25.70 -51.95 -14.88
N ALA A 75 -24.91 -52.82 -14.26
CA ALA A 75 -25.41 -53.82 -13.31
C ALA A 75 -26.30 -53.20 -12.22
N ALA A 76 -25.86 -52.08 -11.64
CA ALA A 76 -26.65 -51.37 -10.64
C ALA A 76 -27.94 -50.78 -11.21
N CYS A 77 -27.95 -50.37 -12.49
CA CYS A 77 -29.13 -49.84 -13.16
C CYS A 77 -30.17 -50.95 -13.40
N GLN A 78 -29.72 -52.14 -13.80
CA GLN A 78 -30.54 -53.33 -14.00
C GLN A 78 -31.18 -53.80 -12.69
N GLU A 79 -30.43 -53.82 -11.57
CA GLU A 79 -30.96 -54.13 -10.23
C GLU A 79 -32.13 -53.22 -9.83
N ARG A 80 -32.15 -51.97 -10.34
CA ARG A 80 -33.21 -50.97 -10.08
C ARG A 80 -34.26 -50.91 -11.19
N ASN A 81 -34.24 -51.84 -12.15
CA ASN A 81 -35.14 -51.86 -13.30
C ASN A 81 -35.12 -50.57 -14.14
N LEU A 82 -33.96 -49.91 -14.24
CA LEU A 82 -33.77 -48.76 -15.12
C LEU A 82 -33.58 -49.22 -16.57
N ARG A 83 -34.14 -48.47 -17.52
CA ARG A 83 -34.02 -48.75 -18.95
C ARG A 83 -32.63 -48.34 -19.44
N VAL A 84 -31.73 -49.32 -19.59
CA VAL A 84 -30.34 -49.09 -20.00
C VAL A 84 -29.87 -50.09 -21.07
N ALA A 85 -28.87 -49.71 -21.87
CA ALA A 85 -28.21 -50.60 -22.82
C ALA A 85 -26.70 -50.34 -22.92
N ILE A 86 -25.93 -51.39 -23.25
CA ILE A 86 -24.50 -51.27 -23.56
C ILE A 86 -24.37 -50.70 -24.98
N LYS A 87 -23.98 -49.43 -25.13
CA LYS A 87 -23.89 -48.76 -26.44
C LYS A 87 -22.99 -47.52 -26.42
N ASP A 88 -22.36 -47.20 -27.56
CA ASP A 88 -21.64 -45.94 -27.74
C ASP A 88 -22.63 -44.76 -27.78
N ALA A 89 -22.27 -43.66 -27.11
CA ALA A 89 -23.12 -42.48 -26.98
C ALA A 89 -23.56 -41.88 -28.32
N VAL A 90 -22.68 -41.84 -29.33
CA VAL A 90 -23.01 -41.26 -30.64
C VAL A 90 -23.89 -42.22 -31.43
N GLU A 91 -23.56 -43.52 -31.43
CA GLU A 91 -24.36 -44.55 -32.11
C GLU A 91 -25.78 -44.60 -31.55
N ALA A 92 -25.95 -44.47 -30.23
CA ALA A 92 -27.25 -44.39 -29.59
C ALA A 92 -28.10 -43.22 -30.10
N LEU A 93 -27.49 -42.04 -30.32
CA LEU A 93 -28.21 -40.89 -30.87
C LEU A 93 -28.57 -41.08 -32.35
N GLU A 94 -27.68 -41.68 -33.15
CA GLU A 94 -27.90 -41.91 -34.59
C GLU A 94 -29.13 -42.81 -34.85
N GLU A 95 -29.39 -43.76 -33.97
CA GLU A 95 -30.56 -44.66 -34.07
C GLU A 95 -31.87 -44.00 -33.63
N LEU A 96 -31.82 -42.90 -32.87
CA LEU A 96 -33.02 -42.24 -32.39
C LEU A 96 -33.71 -41.41 -33.49
N PRO A 97 -35.05 -41.39 -33.53
CA PRO A 97 -35.79 -40.53 -34.46
C PRO A 97 -35.52 -39.05 -34.24
N GLU A 98 -35.68 -38.25 -35.29
CA GLU A 98 -35.67 -36.79 -35.19
C GLU A 98 -36.77 -36.31 -34.23
N ALA A 99 -36.47 -35.27 -33.43
CA ALA A 99 -37.42 -34.65 -32.50
C ALA A 99 -38.15 -35.67 -31.60
N SER A 100 -37.41 -36.61 -31.03
CA SER A 100 -37.92 -37.65 -30.12
C SER A 100 -37.59 -37.42 -28.65
N GLN A 101 -36.55 -36.66 -28.33
CA GLN A 101 -36.02 -36.51 -26.98
C GLN A 101 -36.31 -35.12 -26.40
N ALA A 102 -36.87 -35.03 -25.20
CA ALA A 102 -36.99 -33.76 -24.49
C ALA A 102 -35.65 -33.31 -23.89
N ALA A 103 -34.79 -34.26 -23.50
CA ALA A 103 -33.46 -33.99 -23.00
C ALA A 103 -32.45 -35.03 -23.52
N VAL A 104 -31.26 -34.54 -23.85
CA VAL A 104 -30.05 -35.34 -24.09
C VAL A 104 -29.02 -34.88 -23.05
N THR A 105 -28.61 -35.76 -22.16
CA THR A 105 -27.67 -35.45 -21.09
C THR A 105 -26.40 -36.27 -21.20
N ALA A 106 -25.28 -35.73 -20.74
CA ALA A 106 -24.02 -36.46 -20.61
C ALA A 106 -23.21 -35.86 -19.45
N PHE A 107 -23.02 -36.63 -18.38
CA PHE A 107 -22.31 -36.18 -17.17
C PHE A 107 -20.97 -36.88 -17.04
N HIS A 108 -19.88 -36.10 -17.17
CA HIS A 108 -18.52 -36.60 -17.16
C HIS A 108 -18.23 -37.60 -18.29
N VAL A 109 -18.61 -37.24 -19.52
CA VAL A 109 -18.43 -38.06 -20.74
C VAL A 109 -17.61 -37.37 -21.81
N VAL A 110 -17.82 -36.06 -21.97
CA VAL A 110 -17.25 -35.29 -23.09
C VAL A 110 -15.72 -35.20 -23.03
N GLU A 111 -15.14 -35.35 -21.84
CA GLU A 111 -13.71 -35.41 -21.58
C GLU A 111 -13.05 -36.74 -21.98
N HIS A 112 -13.84 -37.81 -22.16
CA HIS A 112 -13.38 -39.14 -22.57
C HIS A 112 -13.42 -39.33 -24.08
N ILE A 113 -14.23 -38.55 -24.82
CA ILE A 113 -14.42 -38.73 -26.26
C ILE A 113 -13.51 -37.83 -27.12
N PRO A 114 -13.14 -38.26 -28.34
CA PRO A 114 -12.44 -37.39 -29.29
C PRO A 114 -13.28 -36.16 -29.67
N PHE A 115 -12.63 -35.01 -29.90
CA PHE A 115 -13.31 -33.76 -30.29
C PHE A 115 -14.21 -33.90 -31.53
N ALA A 116 -13.80 -34.68 -32.53
CA ALA A 116 -14.62 -34.96 -33.71
C ALA A 116 -15.91 -35.74 -33.35
N LYS A 117 -15.84 -36.69 -32.40
CA LYS A 117 -17.03 -37.37 -31.87
C LYS A 117 -17.91 -36.42 -31.06
N LEU A 118 -17.32 -35.52 -30.27
CA LEU A 118 -18.08 -34.48 -29.54
C LEU A 118 -18.87 -33.57 -30.50
N GLN A 119 -18.25 -33.14 -31.60
CA GLN A 119 -18.95 -32.38 -32.65
C GLN A 119 -20.12 -33.15 -33.25
N LYS A 120 -19.96 -34.46 -33.50
CA LYS A 120 -21.02 -35.33 -34.01
C LYS A 120 -22.14 -35.52 -32.98
N LEU A 121 -21.79 -35.77 -31.71
CA LEU A 121 -22.73 -35.87 -30.59
C LEU A 121 -23.63 -34.64 -30.50
N ILE A 122 -23.07 -33.43 -30.58
CA ILE A 122 -23.85 -32.19 -30.48
C ILE A 122 -24.79 -32.00 -31.69
N GLN A 123 -24.36 -32.37 -32.89
CA GLN A 123 -25.20 -32.33 -34.09
C GLN A 123 -26.37 -33.32 -33.99
N GLU A 124 -26.09 -34.57 -33.60
CA GLU A 124 -27.12 -35.59 -33.43
C GLU A 124 -28.06 -35.24 -32.28
N ALA A 125 -27.55 -34.67 -31.18
CA ALA A 125 -28.38 -34.15 -30.10
C ALA A 125 -29.35 -33.09 -30.61
N LEU A 126 -28.90 -32.11 -31.41
CA LEU A 126 -29.79 -31.10 -31.98
C LEU A 126 -30.89 -31.73 -32.84
N ARG A 127 -30.56 -32.74 -33.65
CA ARG A 127 -31.52 -33.47 -34.50
C ARG A 127 -32.58 -34.17 -33.67
N VAL A 128 -32.18 -34.95 -32.67
CA VAL A 128 -33.11 -35.79 -31.89
C VAL A 128 -33.93 -34.99 -30.87
N LEU A 129 -33.49 -33.79 -30.48
CA LEU A 129 -34.21 -32.99 -29.47
C LEU A 129 -35.55 -32.45 -29.99
N LEU A 130 -36.61 -32.56 -29.19
CA LEU A 130 -37.90 -31.87 -29.42
C LEU A 130 -37.69 -30.35 -29.47
N PRO A 131 -38.62 -29.57 -30.06
CA PRO A 131 -38.61 -28.12 -29.95
C PRO A 131 -38.46 -27.69 -28.48
N GLY A 132 -37.48 -26.83 -28.18
CA GLY A 132 -37.24 -26.39 -26.81
C GLY A 132 -36.56 -27.44 -25.91
N GLY A 133 -36.24 -28.62 -26.44
CA GLY A 133 -35.48 -29.66 -25.75
C GLY A 133 -34.05 -29.22 -25.40
N LEU A 134 -33.46 -29.92 -24.44
CA LEU A 134 -32.21 -29.52 -23.79
C LEU A 134 -31.07 -30.51 -24.04
N LEU A 135 -29.91 -29.98 -24.40
CA LEU A 135 -28.63 -30.67 -24.30
C LEU A 135 -27.91 -30.22 -23.02
N ILE A 136 -27.54 -31.15 -22.14
CA ILE A 136 -26.79 -30.86 -20.91
C ILE A 136 -25.48 -31.66 -20.94
N LEU A 137 -24.35 -30.97 -20.92
CA LEU A 137 -23.02 -31.57 -20.91
C LEU A 137 -22.25 -31.09 -19.68
N GLU A 138 -22.03 -31.95 -18.69
CA GLU A 138 -21.20 -31.66 -17.50
C GLU A 138 -19.81 -32.27 -17.65
N THR A 139 -18.78 -31.52 -17.26
CA THR A 139 -17.39 -31.97 -17.31
C THR A 139 -16.53 -31.20 -16.29
N PRO A 140 -15.37 -31.75 -15.87
CA PRO A 140 -14.45 -31.04 -14.98
C PRO A 140 -14.03 -29.67 -15.52
N ASN A 141 -14.01 -28.68 -14.63
CA ASN A 141 -13.75 -27.29 -14.97
C ASN A 141 -12.25 -26.95 -14.97
N PRO A 142 -11.64 -26.66 -16.14
CA PRO A 142 -10.24 -26.25 -16.20
C PRO A 142 -9.96 -24.83 -15.67
N GLU A 143 -10.99 -24.04 -15.34
CA GLU A 143 -10.80 -22.77 -14.64
C GLU A 143 -10.37 -22.99 -13.18
N ASN A 144 -10.74 -24.13 -12.58
CA ASN A 144 -10.23 -24.54 -11.28
C ASN A 144 -8.82 -25.12 -11.46
N LEU A 145 -7.82 -24.49 -10.84
CA LEU A 145 -6.43 -24.84 -11.10
C LEU A 145 -6.05 -26.21 -10.50
N ALA A 146 -6.62 -26.59 -9.37
CA ALA A 146 -6.42 -27.93 -8.81
C ALA A 146 -7.00 -29.01 -9.73
N VAL A 147 -8.16 -28.75 -10.34
CA VAL A 147 -8.74 -29.63 -11.35
C VAL A 147 -7.87 -29.69 -12.58
N ALA A 148 -7.55 -28.54 -13.17
CA ALA A 148 -6.80 -28.43 -14.43
C ALA A 148 -5.39 -29.02 -14.39
N THR A 149 -4.76 -29.07 -13.21
CA THR A 149 -3.34 -29.49 -13.09
C THR A 149 -3.15 -30.85 -12.44
N LYS A 150 -4.11 -31.33 -11.64
CA LYS A 150 -3.99 -32.57 -10.88
C LYS A 150 -5.22 -33.45 -11.01
N ASN A 151 -6.39 -32.99 -10.56
CA ASN A 151 -7.53 -33.88 -10.38
C ASN A 151 -8.05 -34.44 -11.72
N PHE A 152 -8.00 -33.63 -12.79
CA PHE A 152 -8.35 -34.07 -14.13
C PHE A 152 -7.49 -35.25 -14.60
N TYR A 153 -6.23 -35.35 -14.19
CA TYR A 153 -5.32 -36.41 -14.64
C TYR A 153 -5.29 -37.63 -13.72
N LEU A 154 -6.11 -37.64 -12.66
CA LEU A 154 -6.26 -38.82 -11.79
C LEU A 154 -7.02 -39.95 -12.49
N ASP A 155 -7.94 -39.61 -13.40
CA ASP A 155 -8.52 -40.58 -14.31
C ASP A 155 -7.66 -40.66 -15.60
N PRO A 156 -6.99 -41.78 -15.86
CA PRO A 156 -6.12 -41.94 -17.03
C PRO A 156 -6.89 -42.01 -18.36
N THR A 157 -8.21 -42.17 -18.32
CA THR A 157 -9.06 -42.23 -19.52
C THR A 157 -9.45 -40.84 -20.03
N HIS A 158 -9.29 -39.80 -19.21
CA HIS A 158 -9.48 -38.41 -19.63
C HIS A 158 -8.51 -38.01 -20.73
N ARG A 159 -9.02 -37.33 -21.76
CA ARG A 159 -8.21 -36.91 -22.91
C ARG A 159 -7.58 -35.55 -22.69
N ARG A 160 -8.41 -34.50 -22.58
CA ARG A 160 -7.98 -33.10 -22.45
C ARG A 160 -9.05 -32.31 -21.71
N PRO A 161 -8.66 -31.39 -20.81
CA PRO A 161 -9.63 -30.46 -20.23
C PRO A 161 -10.26 -29.60 -21.33
N ILE A 162 -11.58 -29.42 -21.27
CA ILE A 162 -12.32 -28.64 -22.27
C ILE A 162 -12.68 -27.29 -21.63
N PRO A 163 -12.19 -26.15 -22.16
CA PRO A 163 -12.57 -24.84 -21.65
C PRO A 163 -14.08 -24.56 -21.81
N PRO A 164 -14.74 -23.91 -20.84
CA PRO A 164 -16.17 -23.60 -20.92
C PRO A 164 -16.56 -22.80 -22.17
N GLU A 165 -15.70 -21.90 -22.64
CA GLU A 165 -15.92 -21.12 -23.85
C GLU A 165 -15.91 -21.99 -25.11
N LEU A 166 -15.08 -23.04 -25.14
CA LEU A 166 -15.05 -23.97 -26.28
C LEU A 166 -16.29 -24.86 -26.29
N LEU A 167 -16.66 -25.44 -25.15
CA LEU A 167 -17.81 -26.33 -25.07
C LEU A 167 -19.13 -25.59 -25.34
N SER A 168 -19.25 -24.35 -24.84
CA SER A 168 -20.45 -23.50 -25.09
C SER A 168 -20.52 -22.98 -26.52
N PHE A 169 -19.40 -22.78 -27.20
CA PHE A 169 -19.38 -22.37 -28.60
C PHE A 169 -19.97 -23.44 -29.54
N LEU A 170 -19.76 -24.73 -29.26
CA LEU A 170 -20.17 -25.81 -30.16
C LEU A 170 -21.70 -25.85 -30.40
N PRO A 171 -22.57 -25.84 -29.36
CA PRO A 171 -24.01 -25.78 -29.59
C PRO A 171 -24.46 -24.51 -30.32
N VAL A 172 -23.86 -23.35 -30.02
CA VAL A 172 -24.15 -22.10 -30.76
C VAL A 172 -23.81 -22.25 -32.23
N HIS A 173 -22.64 -22.83 -32.54
CA HIS A 173 -22.18 -23.04 -33.91
C HIS A 173 -23.12 -23.96 -34.71
N TYR A 174 -23.67 -25.00 -34.08
CA TYR A 174 -24.56 -25.96 -34.74
C TYR A 174 -26.04 -25.54 -34.77
N GLY A 175 -26.43 -24.44 -34.12
CA GLY A 175 -27.76 -23.84 -34.28
C GLY A 175 -28.70 -23.99 -33.08
N PHE A 176 -28.18 -24.26 -31.88
CA PHE A 176 -28.98 -24.11 -30.65
C PHE A 176 -29.35 -22.64 -30.43
N ASN A 177 -30.55 -22.38 -29.90
CA ASN A 177 -31.10 -21.04 -29.77
C ASN A 177 -30.46 -20.25 -28.61
N ARG A 178 -30.19 -20.92 -27.49
CA ARG A 178 -29.50 -20.32 -26.34
C ARG A 178 -28.64 -21.33 -25.62
N VAL A 179 -27.60 -20.83 -24.96
CA VAL A 179 -26.64 -21.63 -24.18
C VAL A 179 -26.40 -20.96 -22.84
N LYS A 180 -26.28 -21.75 -21.78
CA LYS A 180 -25.89 -21.33 -20.43
C LYS A 180 -24.71 -22.17 -19.95
N ILE A 181 -23.71 -21.50 -19.40
CA ILE A 181 -22.65 -22.15 -18.61
C ILE A 181 -23.11 -22.14 -17.16
N VAL A 182 -23.14 -23.32 -16.54
CA VAL A 182 -23.52 -23.54 -15.15
C VAL A 182 -22.29 -24.06 -14.42
N ARG A 183 -21.72 -23.28 -13.51
CA ARG A 183 -20.58 -23.70 -12.68
C ARG A 183 -21.08 -24.32 -11.38
N LEU A 184 -20.43 -25.39 -10.93
CA LEU A 184 -21.01 -26.34 -9.98
C LEU A 184 -20.03 -26.75 -8.88
N GLN A 185 -20.60 -27.13 -7.74
CA GLN A 185 -19.95 -27.88 -6.65
C GLN A 185 -18.81 -27.11 -5.94
N GLU A 186 -18.79 -25.78 -6.04
CA GLU A 186 -17.93 -24.94 -5.21
C GLU A 186 -18.29 -25.03 -3.71
N SER A 187 -17.34 -24.65 -2.86
CA SER A 187 -17.59 -24.53 -1.43
C SER A 187 -18.59 -23.39 -1.14
N PRO A 188 -19.72 -23.64 -0.46
CA PRO A 188 -20.69 -22.59 -0.11
C PRO A 188 -20.09 -21.44 0.70
N LYS A 189 -18.99 -21.70 1.43
CA LYS A 189 -18.28 -20.70 2.23
C LYS A 189 -17.74 -19.55 1.37
N LEU A 190 -17.39 -19.82 0.12
CA LEU A 190 -16.78 -18.83 -0.78
C LEU A 190 -17.78 -17.81 -1.33
N ALA A 191 -19.08 -18.13 -1.29
CA ALA A 191 -20.14 -17.20 -1.67
C ALA A 191 -20.14 -15.95 -0.77
N TYR A 192 -19.85 -16.11 0.52
CA TYR A 192 -19.96 -15.04 1.53
C TYR A 192 -18.63 -14.69 2.21
N CYS A 193 -17.51 -15.29 1.79
CA CYS A 193 -16.22 -15.04 2.42
C CYS A 193 -15.70 -13.62 2.13
N GLU A 194 -15.45 -12.84 3.18
CA GLU A 194 -14.83 -11.51 3.09
C GLU A 194 -13.30 -11.58 2.98
N THR A 195 -12.68 -12.59 3.61
CA THR A 195 -11.23 -12.75 3.66
C THR A 195 -10.79 -13.88 2.74
N LEU A 196 -10.34 -13.52 1.54
CA LEU A 196 -9.84 -14.49 0.57
C LEU A 196 -8.34 -14.70 0.72
N THR A 197 -7.92 -15.95 0.58
CA THR A 197 -6.52 -16.38 0.48
C THR A 197 -6.18 -16.70 -0.97
N VAL A 198 -4.88 -16.83 -1.26
CA VAL A 198 -4.45 -17.33 -2.58
C VAL A 198 -4.97 -18.75 -2.84
N MET A 199 -5.09 -19.59 -1.80
CA MET A 199 -5.61 -20.96 -1.96
C MET A 199 -7.08 -20.96 -2.40
N ASP A 200 -7.88 -20.02 -1.90
CA ASP A 200 -9.26 -19.86 -2.36
C ASP A 200 -9.33 -19.52 -3.85
N VAL A 201 -8.38 -18.73 -4.38
CA VAL A 201 -8.32 -18.44 -5.82
C VAL A 201 -7.91 -19.68 -6.64
N LEU A 202 -6.99 -20.50 -6.12
CA LEU A 202 -6.47 -21.67 -6.84
C LEU A 202 -7.44 -22.86 -6.84
N GLU A 203 -8.16 -23.06 -5.74
CA GLU A 203 -8.98 -24.26 -5.50
C GLU A 203 -10.48 -23.96 -5.40
N GLY A 204 -10.86 -22.70 -5.17
CA GLY A 204 -12.23 -22.30 -4.85
C GLY A 204 -13.12 -21.94 -6.04
N VAL A 205 -12.58 -21.95 -7.26
CA VAL A 205 -13.39 -21.94 -8.49
C VAL A 205 -14.23 -23.21 -8.52
N SER A 206 -15.45 -23.15 -9.03
CA SER A 206 -16.30 -24.34 -9.15
C SER A 206 -15.56 -25.49 -9.86
N PRO A 207 -15.42 -26.67 -9.23
CA PRO A 207 -14.61 -27.76 -9.76
C PRO A 207 -15.17 -28.37 -11.06
N ASP A 208 -16.49 -28.30 -11.25
CA ASP A 208 -17.17 -28.77 -12.45
C ASP A 208 -17.94 -27.63 -13.10
N TYR A 209 -18.22 -27.76 -14.40
CA TYR A 209 -19.17 -26.92 -15.10
C TYR A 209 -20.00 -27.73 -16.08
N ALA A 210 -21.16 -27.20 -16.43
CA ALA A 210 -22.01 -27.73 -17.46
C ALA A 210 -22.36 -26.69 -18.52
N VAL A 211 -22.52 -27.16 -19.74
CA VAL A 211 -23.11 -26.41 -20.85
C VAL A 211 -24.52 -26.93 -21.07
N ILE A 212 -25.49 -26.04 -20.86
CA ILE A 212 -26.90 -26.31 -21.12
C ILE A 212 -27.30 -25.53 -22.36
N ALA A 213 -27.63 -26.25 -23.43
CA ALA A 213 -28.06 -25.67 -24.70
C ALA A 213 -29.51 -26.04 -24.98
N GLN A 214 -30.30 -25.10 -25.52
CA GLN A 214 -31.71 -25.34 -25.81
C GLN A 214 -32.00 -25.18 -27.30
N ARG A 215 -32.71 -26.17 -27.88
CA ARG A 215 -33.22 -26.09 -29.26
C ARG A 215 -34.27 -24.97 -29.37
N VAL A 216 -34.38 -24.37 -30.55
CA VAL A 216 -35.43 -23.38 -30.83
C VAL A 216 -36.83 -23.99 -30.63
N ALA A 217 -37.77 -23.18 -30.15
CA ALA A 217 -39.17 -23.52 -29.99
C ALA A 217 -40.05 -22.27 -29.99
N ASP A 218 -41.35 -22.48 -29.96
CA ASP A 218 -42.34 -21.42 -29.76
C ASP A 218 -42.04 -20.59 -28.50
N PRO A 219 -42.35 -19.27 -28.53
CA PRO A 219 -42.08 -18.36 -27.42
C PRO A 219 -42.62 -18.83 -26.06
N PHE A 220 -43.76 -19.52 -26.04
CA PHE A 220 -44.34 -20.07 -24.82
C PHE A 220 -43.42 -21.08 -24.11
N ILE A 221 -42.86 -22.04 -24.86
CA ILE A 221 -41.93 -23.05 -24.32
C ILE A 221 -40.64 -22.36 -23.85
N MET A 222 -40.12 -21.43 -24.66
CA MET A 222 -38.90 -20.69 -24.35
C MET A 222 -39.03 -19.84 -23.08
N GLN A 223 -40.21 -19.26 -22.85
CA GLN A 223 -40.53 -18.48 -21.65
C GLN A 223 -40.68 -19.37 -20.42
N THR A 224 -41.32 -20.54 -20.57
CA THR A 224 -41.54 -21.49 -19.47
C THR A 224 -40.21 -22.02 -18.91
N THR A 225 -39.20 -22.20 -19.76
CA THR A 225 -37.86 -22.63 -19.34
C THR A 225 -36.89 -21.47 -19.09
N ALA A 226 -37.32 -20.19 -19.14
CA ALA A 226 -36.41 -19.05 -19.09
C ALA A 226 -35.76 -18.81 -17.72
N ALA A 227 -36.48 -19.06 -16.63
CA ALA A 227 -36.04 -18.75 -15.27
C ALA A 227 -34.64 -19.31 -14.91
N PRO A 228 -34.34 -20.61 -15.11
CA PRO A 228 -33.02 -21.14 -14.79
C PRO A 228 -31.91 -20.63 -15.73
N PHE A 229 -32.21 -20.18 -16.96
CA PHE A 229 -31.20 -19.56 -17.83
C PHE A 229 -30.79 -18.16 -17.35
N ALA A 230 -31.68 -17.45 -16.65
CA ALA A 230 -31.42 -16.11 -16.12
C ALA A 230 -30.58 -16.09 -14.84
N LYS A 231 -30.55 -17.19 -14.08
CA LYS A 231 -29.82 -17.30 -12.81
C LYS A 231 -28.30 -17.38 -13.01
N ASP A 232 -27.51 -16.80 -12.11
CA ASP A 232 -26.07 -17.00 -12.05
C ASP A 232 -25.70 -18.26 -11.25
N TYR A 233 -24.69 -18.98 -11.72
CA TYR A 233 -24.27 -20.27 -11.16
C TYR A 233 -22.77 -20.30 -10.95
N GLY A 234 -22.39 -20.76 -9.77
CA GLY A 234 -21.01 -21.03 -9.38
C GLY A 234 -20.09 -19.82 -9.37
N ILE A 235 -18.80 -20.12 -9.26
CA ILE A 235 -17.73 -19.13 -9.15
C ILE A 235 -16.73 -19.38 -10.27
N ASP A 236 -16.51 -18.36 -11.09
CA ASP A 236 -15.47 -18.37 -12.12
C ASP A 236 -14.14 -17.81 -11.61
N LEU A 237 -13.04 -18.17 -12.30
CA LEU A 237 -11.69 -17.75 -11.92
C LEU A 237 -11.51 -16.23 -11.90
N LYS A 238 -12.14 -15.50 -12.84
CA LYS A 238 -12.01 -14.05 -12.94
C LYS A 238 -12.70 -13.36 -11.77
N ASN A 239 -13.87 -13.84 -11.37
CA ASN A 239 -14.63 -13.31 -10.22
C ASN A 239 -13.82 -13.46 -8.92
N ILE A 240 -13.38 -14.68 -8.60
CA ILE A 240 -12.66 -14.93 -7.33
C ILE A 240 -11.28 -14.24 -7.30
N ALA A 241 -10.54 -14.23 -8.42
CA ALA A 241 -9.29 -13.48 -8.52
C ALA A 241 -9.51 -11.97 -8.38
N GLY A 242 -10.60 -11.44 -8.94
CA GLY A 242 -10.99 -10.03 -8.80
C GLY A 242 -11.29 -9.66 -7.35
N ARG A 243 -12.08 -10.47 -6.64
CA ARG A 243 -12.38 -10.28 -5.21
C ARG A 243 -11.12 -10.33 -4.35
N TYR A 244 -10.23 -11.29 -4.60
CA TYR A 244 -8.95 -11.38 -3.90
C TYR A 244 -8.05 -10.15 -4.14
N GLN A 245 -7.98 -9.65 -5.38
CA GLN A 245 -7.24 -8.44 -5.72
C GLN A 245 -7.80 -7.20 -5.01
N GLN A 246 -9.13 -7.07 -4.94
CA GLN A 246 -9.79 -5.99 -4.21
C GLN A 246 -9.46 -6.05 -2.71
N TYR A 247 -9.55 -7.24 -2.11
CA TYR A 247 -9.18 -7.47 -0.72
C TYR A 247 -7.71 -7.09 -0.43
N LEU A 248 -6.77 -7.52 -1.28
CA LEU A 248 -5.36 -7.14 -1.14
C LEU A 248 -5.15 -5.63 -1.23
N THR A 249 -5.79 -4.99 -2.22
CA THR A 249 -5.68 -3.54 -2.43
C THR A 249 -6.21 -2.76 -1.23
N ALA A 250 -7.36 -3.18 -0.68
CA ALA A 250 -7.94 -2.58 0.52
C ALA A 250 -7.02 -2.74 1.74
N ARG A 251 -6.43 -3.92 1.94
CA ARG A 251 -5.47 -4.16 3.03
C ARG A 251 -4.20 -3.32 2.92
N ILE A 252 -3.67 -3.17 1.71
CA ILE A 252 -2.49 -2.31 1.47
C ILE A 252 -2.85 -0.84 1.76
N GLY A 253 -3.97 -0.35 1.24
CA GLY A 253 -4.42 1.03 1.50
C GLY A 253 -4.65 1.33 3.00
N MET A 254 -5.21 0.37 3.75
CA MET A 254 -5.34 0.50 5.21
C MET A 254 -3.99 0.55 5.92
N ALA A 255 -3.02 -0.30 5.51
CA ALA A 255 -1.68 -0.30 6.06
C ALA A 255 -0.94 1.02 5.78
N GLU A 256 -1.04 1.55 4.56
CA GLU A 256 -0.48 2.86 4.17
C GLU A 256 -1.08 4.00 5.00
N THR A 257 -2.41 4.02 5.18
CA THR A 257 -3.09 5.04 5.99
C THR A 257 -2.65 4.97 7.46
N THR A 258 -2.48 3.76 7.98
CA THR A 258 -1.99 3.53 9.34
C THR A 258 -0.55 4.03 9.48
N ALA A 259 0.32 3.73 8.52
CA ALA A 259 1.70 4.20 8.48
C ALA A 259 1.77 5.73 8.42
N GLN A 260 1.01 6.38 7.54
CA GLN A 260 0.94 7.85 7.44
C GLN A 260 0.46 8.49 8.76
N THR A 261 -0.53 7.89 9.42
CA THR A 261 -1.02 8.39 10.71
C THR A 261 0.04 8.24 11.81
N ALA A 262 0.78 7.13 11.81
CA ALA A 262 1.88 6.91 12.74
C ALA A 262 3.03 7.90 12.51
N GLU A 263 3.39 8.16 11.24
CA GLU A 263 4.40 9.14 10.85
C GLU A 263 4.02 10.56 11.30
N GLN A 264 2.77 10.99 11.06
CA GLN A 264 2.29 12.29 11.54
C GLN A 264 2.33 12.41 13.07
N ARG A 265 2.05 11.32 13.79
CA ARG A 265 2.17 11.29 15.26
C ARG A 265 3.63 11.39 15.71
N ALA A 266 4.55 10.72 15.01
CA ALA A 266 5.99 10.82 15.28
C ALA A 266 6.49 12.26 15.11
N GLN A 267 6.18 12.91 13.98
CA GLN A 267 6.57 14.31 13.71
C GLN A 267 6.04 15.28 14.78
N ARG A 268 4.79 15.10 15.23
CA ARG A 268 4.22 15.92 16.31
C ARG A 268 4.91 15.68 17.64
N ALA A 269 5.27 14.43 17.94
CA ALA A 269 5.99 14.09 19.16
C ALA A 269 7.43 14.66 19.14
N GLU A 270 8.12 14.59 18.00
CA GLU A 270 9.45 15.19 17.80
C GLU A 270 9.41 16.71 18.01
N THR A 271 8.41 17.40 17.43
CA THR A 271 8.20 18.83 17.66
C THR A 271 7.93 19.14 19.14
N ALA A 272 7.22 18.26 19.85
CA ALA A 272 6.97 18.43 21.28
C ALA A 272 8.25 18.24 22.13
N VAL A 273 9.12 17.31 21.76
CA VAL A 273 10.45 17.13 22.40
C VAL A 273 11.28 18.40 22.21
N GLN A 274 11.40 18.93 20.99
CA GLN A 274 12.15 20.16 20.71
C GLN A 274 11.63 21.35 21.53
N ASN A 275 10.31 21.50 21.65
CA ASN A 275 9.71 22.55 22.48
C ASN A 275 9.97 22.33 23.98
N ALA A 276 10.00 21.09 24.45
CA ALA A 276 10.32 20.77 25.84
C ALA A 276 11.79 21.07 26.16
N GLU A 277 12.71 20.70 25.27
CA GLU A 277 14.14 21.03 25.38
C GLU A 277 14.38 22.54 25.47
N GLN A 278 13.71 23.33 24.61
CA GLN A 278 13.79 24.79 24.70
C GLN A 278 13.30 25.34 26.05
N ARG A 279 12.25 24.73 26.61
CA ARG A 279 11.73 25.13 27.94
C ARG A 279 12.69 24.76 29.06
N VAL A 280 13.39 23.62 28.97
CA VAL A 280 14.45 23.24 29.92
C VAL A 280 15.57 24.29 29.88
N GLN A 281 16.09 24.60 28.69
CA GLN A 281 17.16 25.62 28.54
C GLN A 281 16.77 26.99 29.12
N GLN A 282 15.54 27.44 28.88
CA GLN A 282 15.03 28.69 29.45
C GLN A 282 14.92 28.63 30.98
N ALA A 283 14.49 27.50 31.54
CA ALA A 283 14.36 27.31 32.98
C ALA A 283 15.74 27.24 33.67
N GLU A 284 16.72 26.54 33.08
CA GLU A 284 18.11 26.51 33.55
C GLU A 284 18.74 27.91 33.57
N THR A 285 18.56 28.67 32.48
CA THR A 285 19.04 30.05 32.41
C THR A 285 18.40 30.93 33.50
N ALA A 286 17.11 30.72 33.79
CA ALA A 286 16.43 31.43 34.88
C ALA A 286 16.94 31.02 36.27
N ALA A 287 17.22 29.74 36.48
CA ALA A 287 17.79 29.22 37.72
C ALA A 287 19.20 29.80 37.99
N GLN A 288 20.08 29.77 36.98
CA GLN A 288 21.42 30.38 37.07
C GLN A 288 21.36 31.87 37.43
N ASN A 289 20.44 32.61 36.81
CA ASN A 289 20.23 34.03 37.14
C ASN A 289 19.70 34.25 38.57
N ALA A 290 18.84 33.37 39.07
CA ALA A 290 18.33 33.43 40.43
C ALA A 290 19.44 33.11 41.46
N GLU A 291 20.27 32.11 41.18
CA GLU A 291 21.41 31.72 42.00
C GLU A 291 22.44 32.87 42.10
N GLN A 292 22.79 33.51 40.98
CA GLN A 292 23.66 34.69 41.00
C GLN A 292 23.08 35.85 41.84
N ARG A 293 21.76 36.02 41.86
CA ARG A 293 21.10 37.04 42.70
C ARG A 293 21.18 36.66 44.18
N ALA A 294 21.01 35.38 44.52
CA ALA A 294 21.16 34.89 45.89
C ALA A 294 22.59 35.13 46.41
N GLN A 295 23.61 34.75 45.64
CA GLN A 295 25.02 34.98 46.00
C GLN A 295 25.33 36.48 46.24
N ARG A 296 24.79 37.36 45.39
CA ARG A 296 24.94 38.82 45.57
C ARG A 296 24.23 39.32 46.83
N ALA A 297 23.06 38.78 47.15
CA ALA A 297 22.32 39.14 48.36
C ALA A 297 23.06 38.67 49.61
N GLU A 298 23.59 37.44 49.62
CA GLU A 298 24.40 36.88 50.70
C GLU A 298 25.66 37.72 50.96
N THR A 299 26.37 38.11 49.89
CA THR A 299 27.52 39.02 50.00
C THR A 299 27.12 40.38 50.60
N ALA A 300 25.91 40.86 50.29
CA ALA A 300 25.41 42.11 50.86
C ALA A 300 25.06 41.97 52.36
N VAL A 301 24.52 40.82 52.80
CA VAL A 301 24.29 40.50 54.22
C VAL A 301 25.61 40.50 54.97
N GLN A 302 26.62 39.76 54.51
CA GLN A 302 27.95 39.71 55.14
C GLN A 302 28.58 41.10 55.32
N ASN A 303 28.48 41.95 54.29
CA ASN A 303 28.96 43.33 54.37
C ASN A 303 28.16 44.18 55.37
N ALA A 304 26.85 43.95 55.49
CA ALA A 304 26.00 44.65 56.45
C ALA A 304 26.28 44.19 57.90
N GLU A 305 26.47 42.90 58.14
CA GLU A 305 26.87 42.34 59.44
C GLU A 305 28.21 42.92 59.92
N GLN A 306 29.21 43.00 59.05
CA GLN A 306 30.49 43.64 59.38
C GLN A 306 30.32 45.12 59.78
N ARG A 307 29.35 45.82 59.17
CA ARG A 307 29.04 47.21 59.55
C ARG A 307 28.35 47.30 60.90
N VAL A 308 27.47 46.35 61.24
CA VAL A 308 26.86 46.24 62.58
C VAL A 308 27.95 46.03 63.64
N GLN A 309 28.83 45.04 63.45
CA GLN A 309 29.94 44.78 64.39
C GLN A 309 30.86 46.01 64.59
N ARG A 310 31.17 46.74 63.51
CA ARG A 310 31.93 48.00 63.60
C ARG A 310 31.18 49.11 64.34
N ALA A 311 29.86 49.17 64.20
CA ALA A 311 29.03 50.14 64.91
C ALA A 311 28.92 49.80 66.40
N GLU A 312 28.72 48.52 66.76
CA GLU A 312 28.69 48.05 68.15
C GLU A 312 30.00 48.30 68.88
N THR A 313 31.13 47.95 68.27
CA THR A 313 32.46 48.22 68.87
C THR A 313 32.73 49.71 69.08
N ALA A 314 32.25 50.55 68.16
CA ALA A 314 32.32 52.01 68.30
C ALA A 314 31.39 52.52 69.42
N ALA A 315 30.19 51.96 69.56
CA ALA A 315 29.24 52.29 70.63
C ALA A 315 29.82 51.91 72.02
N GLN A 316 30.33 50.67 72.18
CA GLN A 316 31.00 50.23 73.41
C GLN A 316 32.18 51.12 73.78
N SER A 317 32.99 51.52 72.79
CA SER A 317 34.11 52.44 72.99
C SER A 317 33.65 53.85 73.42
N ALA A 318 32.52 54.32 72.91
CA ALA A 318 31.93 55.60 73.30
C ALA A 318 31.34 55.54 74.72
N GLU A 319 30.66 54.44 75.07
CA GLU A 319 30.10 54.20 76.39
C GLU A 319 31.18 54.16 77.47
N GLN A 320 32.28 53.43 77.23
CA GLN A 320 33.43 53.43 78.16
C GLN A 320 34.05 54.82 78.34
N ARG A 321 34.04 55.66 77.28
CA ARG A 321 34.52 57.05 77.39
C ARG A 321 33.55 57.91 78.21
N ALA A 322 32.24 57.70 78.05
CA ALA A 322 31.22 58.39 78.84
C ALA A 322 31.35 58.02 80.33
N GLN A 323 31.45 56.73 80.67
CA GLN A 323 31.66 56.26 82.05
C GLN A 323 32.94 56.86 82.68
N ARG A 324 34.06 56.89 81.93
CA ARG A 324 35.31 57.51 82.40
C ARG A 324 35.17 59.02 82.61
N ALA A 325 34.41 59.70 81.76
CA ALA A 325 34.16 61.14 81.88
C ALA A 325 33.25 61.42 83.08
N GLU A 326 32.23 60.60 83.31
CA GLU A 326 31.35 60.66 84.48
C GLU A 326 32.12 60.44 85.79
N THR A 327 32.98 59.41 85.84
CA THR A 327 33.86 59.21 87.01
C THR A 327 34.82 60.39 87.22
N ALA A 328 35.27 61.04 86.15
CA ALA A 328 36.11 62.24 86.25
C ALA A 328 35.32 63.45 86.79
N VAL A 329 34.05 63.60 86.42
CA VAL A 329 33.14 64.61 86.98
C VAL A 329 32.92 64.34 88.48
N GLN A 330 32.55 63.12 88.87
CA GLN A 330 32.38 62.74 90.28
C GLN A 330 33.63 63.00 91.12
N ASN A 331 34.82 62.66 90.60
CA ASN A 331 36.09 62.96 91.27
C ASN A 331 36.38 64.47 91.36
N ALA A 332 36.00 65.25 90.33
CA ALA A 332 36.13 66.71 90.36
C ALA A 332 35.17 67.32 91.38
N GLU A 333 33.92 66.85 91.45
CA GLU A 333 32.91 67.24 92.44
C GLU A 333 33.36 66.92 93.87
N GLN A 334 33.89 65.71 94.11
CA GLN A 334 34.46 65.35 95.42
C GLN A 334 35.64 66.25 95.80
N ARG A 335 36.48 66.66 94.83
CA ARG A 335 37.56 67.62 95.07
C ARG A 335 37.05 69.03 95.36
N VAL A 336 35.93 69.44 94.77
CA VAL A 336 35.24 70.70 95.10
C VAL A 336 34.69 70.63 96.53
N GLN A 337 34.01 69.55 96.91
CA GLN A 337 33.49 69.35 98.29
C GLN A 337 34.61 69.29 99.35
N GLN A 338 35.73 68.64 99.07
CA GLN A 338 36.88 68.61 99.99
C GLN A 338 37.58 69.98 100.08
N ALA A 339 37.58 70.78 99.01
CA ALA A 339 38.20 72.11 98.97
C ALA A 339 37.37 73.21 99.67
N GLU A 340 36.07 73.01 99.90
CA GLU A 340 35.22 73.93 100.67
C GLU A 340 35.58 74.06 102.16
N THR A 341 36.49 73.23 102.68
CA THR A 341 36.92 73.28 104.10
C THR A 341 38.22 74.06 104.37
N ALA A 342 38.89 74.63 103.35
CA ALA A 342 40.14 75.38 103.50
C ALA A 342 40.09 76.75 102.79
N ALA A 343 39.83 77.80 103.57
CA ALA A 343 39.54 79.14 103.07
C ALA A 343 40.78 80.01 102.72
N GLN A 344 40.57 80.92 101.75
CA GLN A 344 41.28 82.19 101.47
C GLN A 344 42.59 82.24 100.67
N SER A 345 43.02 81.16 100.02
CA SER A 345 43.84 81.26 98.78
C SER A 345 43.09 80.67 97.56
N ALA A 346 41.75 80.71 97.65
CA ALA A 346 40.82 79.79 97.01
C ALA A 346 40.34 80.20 95.61
N GLU A 347 40.43 81.46 95.20
CA GLU A 347 39.72 81.94 94.00
C GLU A 347 40.35 81.49 92.67
N GLN A 348 41.68 81.48 92.57
CA GLN A 348 42.38 80.99 91.35
C GLN A 348 42.38 79.46 91.21
N ARG A 349 42.20 78.71 92.31
CA ARG A 349 42.06 77.24 92.27
C ARG A 349 40.62 76.80 92.03
N ALA A 350 39.64 77.52 92.57
CA ALA A 350 38.22 77.32 92.28
C ALA A 350 37.92 77.56 90.79
N GLN A 351 38.41 78.66 90.20
CA GLN A 351 38.24 78.92 88.76
C GLN A 351 38.86 77.80 87.90
N ARG A 352 40.04 77.29 88.26
CA ARG A 352 40.68 76.16 87.53
C ARG A 352 39.92 74.84 87.71
N ALA A 353 39.36 74.58 88.89
CA ALA A 353 38.54 73.40 89.16
C ALA A 353 37.19 73.50 88.42
N GLU A 354 36.56 74.66 88.41
CA GLU A 354 35.32 74.95 87.69
C GLU A 354 35.52 74.85 86.17
N THR A 355 36.63 75.39 85.64
CA THR A 355 36.98 75.21 84.22
C THR A 355 37.25 73.72 83.91
N ALA A 356 37.80 72.96 84.86
CA ALA A 356 38.02 71.52 84.70
C ALA A 356 36.69 70.72 84.72
N VAL A 357 35.74 71.10 85.57
CA VAL A 357 34.37 70.54 85.60
C VAL A 357 33.63 70.88 84.30
N GLN A 358 33.62 72.14 83.86
CA GLN A 358 33.00 72.53 82.59
C GLN A 358 33.61 71.79 81.38
N ASN A 359 34.93 71.62 81.35
CA ASN A 359 35.59 70.82 80.32
C ASN A 359 35.27 69.32 80.43
N ALA A 360 35.05 68.80 81.63
CA ALA A 360 34.63 67.41 81.85
C ALA A 360 33.17 67.20 81.43
N GLU A 361 32.26 68.11 81.78
CA GLU A 361 30.85 68.11 81.35
C GLU A 361 30.73 68.20 79.83
N GLN A 362 31.50 69.09 79.18
CA GLN A 362 31.54 69.13 77.71
C GLN A 362 32.04 67.82 77.10
N ARG A 363 32.96 67.11 77.77
CA ARG A 363 33.42 65.79 77.32
C ARG A 363 32.37 64.71 77.52
N VAL A 364 31.59 64.75 78.59
CA VAL A 364 30.44 63.86 78.81
C VAL A 364 29.40 64.10 77.71
N GLN A 365 28.97 65.34 77.47
CA GLN A 365 28.01 65.66 76.40
C GLN A 365 28.49 65.23 75.01
N ARG A 366 29.78 65.43 74.70
CA ARG A 366 30.37 64.96 73.44
C ARG A 366 30.43 63.43 73.35
N ALA A 367 30.64 62.74 74.47
CA ALA A 367 30.63 61.28 74.52
C ALA A 367 29.21 60.73 74.38
N GLU A 368 28.21 61.33 75.01
CA GLU A 368 26.79 60.98 74.90
C GLU A 368 26.26 61.18 73.47
N THR A 369 26.53 62.35 72.87
CA THR A 369 26.14 62.60 71.47
C THR A 369 26.83 61.66 70.49
N ALA A 370 28.09 61.29 70.76
CA ALA A 370 28.79 60.26 69.97
C ALA A 370 28.19 58.86 70.17
N ALA A 371 27.78 58.49 71.38
CA ALA A 371 27.12 57.23 71.70
C ALA A 371 25.75 57.13 71.03
N GLN A 372 24.89 58.16 71.16
CA GLN A 372 23.59 58.24 70.49
C GLN A 372 23.74 58.16 68.95
N SER A 373 24.75 58.83 68.40
CA SER A 373 25.07 58.77 66.97
C SER A 373 25.55 57.38 66.52
N ALA A 374 26.24 56.64 67.39
CA ALA A 374 26.69 55.27 67.11
C ALA A 374 25.51 54.28 67.20
N GLU A 375 24.62 54.46 68.18
CA GLU A 375 23.41 53.66 68.36
C GLU A 375 22.46 53.80 67.16
N GLN A 376 22.20 55.02 66.70
CA GLN A 376 21.42 55.24 65.48
C GLN A 376 22.04 54.60 64.23
N ARG A 377 23.38 54.52 64.15
CA ARG A 377 24.06 53.82 63.04
C ARG A 377 23.93 52.31 63.16
N ALA A 378 23.97 51.76 64.38
CA ALA A 378 23.75 50.34 64.65
C ALA A 378 22.31 49.95 64.26
N GLN A 379 21.30 50.71 64.71
CA GLN A 379 19.89 50.48 64.36
C GLN A 379 19.66 50.51 62.84
N ARG A 380 20.24 51.48 62.12
CA ARG A 380 20.16 51.57 60.64
C ARG A 380 20.88 50.40 59.95
N ALA A 381 21.98 49.92 60.53
CA ALA A 381 22.69 48.76 59.99
C ALA A 381 21.89 47.47 60.22
N GLU A 382 21.24 47.32 61.37
CA GLU A 382 20.36 46.20 61.68
C GLU A 382 19.13 46.14 60.76
N THR A 383 18.47 47.29 60.51
CA THR A 383 17.39 47.34 59.50
C THR A 383 17.89 47.01 58.09
N ALA A 384 19.14 47.36 57.76
CA ALA A 384 19.74 47.00 56.48
C ALA A 384 20.03 45.48 56.38
N VAL A 385 20.43 44.83 57.48
CA VAL A 385 20.59 43.36 57.55
C VAL A 385 19.24 42.67 57.38
N GLN A 386 18.20 43.07 58.12
CA GLN A 386 16.86 42.49 58.01
C GLN A 386 16.30 42.59 56.57
N ASN A 387 16.47 43.74 55.92
CA ASN A 387 16.07 43.93 54.53
C ASN A 387 16.90 43.08 53.55
N ALA A 388 18.18 42.82 53.85
CA ALA A 388 19.03 41.96 53.04
C ALA A 388 18.67 40.47 53.22
N GLU A 389 18.38 40.03 54.44
CA GLU A 389 17.88 38.68 54.74
C GLU A 389 16.56 38.37 54.03
N GLN A 390 15.61 39.31 54.04
CA GLN A 390 14.35 39.16 53.29
C GLN A 390 14.60 38.98 51.78
N ARG A 391 15.62 39.64 51.23
CA ARG A 391 16.00 39.48 49.82
C ARG A 391 16.66 38.14 49.53
N VAL A 392 17.42 37.59 50.47
CA VAL A 392 17.96 36.21 50.38
C VAL A 392 16.81 35.20 50.38
N GLN A 393 15.87 35.29 51.32
CA GLN A 393 14.70 34.41 51.36
C GLN A 393 13.87 34.46 50.06
N GLN A 394 13.64 35.67 49.52
CA GLN A 394 12.96 35.82 48.23
C GLN A 394 13.76 35.20 47.07
N ALA A 395 15.08 35.30 47.08
CA ALA A 395 15.94 34.68 46.07
C ALA A 395 15.94 33.15 46.17
N GLU A 396 15.97 32.58 47.38
CA GLU A 396 15.87 31.13 47.61
C GLU A 396 14.54 30.55 47.10
N ILE A 397 13.42 31.21 47.40
CA ILE A 397 12.11 30.83 46.87
C ILE A 397 12.11 30.89 45.33
N ALA A 398 12.77 31.90 44.74
CA ALA A 398 12.89 32.00 43.29
C ALA A 398 13.74 30.86 42.68
N VAL A 399 14.81 30.43 43.34
CA VAL A 399 15.63 29.28 42.95
C VAL A 399 14.82 27.99 43.02
N GLN A 400 14.14 27.72 44.14
CA GLN A 400 13.29 26.52 44.29
C GLN A 400 12.19 26.45 43.23
N ASN A 401 11.54 27.58 42.93
CA ASN A 401 10.54 27.65 41.87
C ASN A 401 11.14 27.41 40.48
N ALA A 402 12.39 27.85 40.24
CA ALA A 402 13.08 27.59 38.99
C ALA A 402 13.46 26.10 38.85
N GLU A 403 13.95 25.46 39.91
CA GLU A 403 14.25 24.02 39.94
C GLU A 403 12.99 23.17 39.69
N GLN A 404 11.87 23.50 40.32
CA GLN A 404 10.60 22.80 40.04
C GLN A 404 10.16 22.95 38.57
N ARG A 405 10.44 24.10 37.94
CA ARG A 405 10.15 24.31 36.52
C ARG A 405 11.05 23.46 35.62
N VAL A 406 12.32 23.28 35.97
CA VAL A 406 13.25 22.37 35.27
C VAL A 406 12.73 20.94 35.37
N GLN A 407 12.45 20.43 36.57
CA GLN A 407 11.92 19.06 36.76
C GLN A 407 10.62 18.81 35.98
N ARG A 408 9.69 19.77 35.98
CA ARG A 408 8.44 19.66 35.19
C ARG A 408 8.70 19.67 33.68
N ALA A 409 9.73 20.37 33.22
CA ALA A 409 10.09 20.41 31.81
C ALA A 409 10.81 19.11 31.38
N GLU A 410 11.70 18.57 32.22
CA GLU A 410 12.37 17.29 31.99
C GLU A 410 11.39 16.11 31.96
N THR A 411 10.47 16.02 32.92
CA THR A 411 9.43 14.98 32.91
C THR A 411 8.53 15.06 31.68
N ALA A 412 8.21 16.28 31.21
CA ALA A 412 7.49 16.48 29.96
C ALA A 412 8.31 16.02 28.75
N ALA A 413 9.61 16.31 28.70
CA ALA A 413 10.52 15.86 27.64
C ALA A 413 10.61 14.32 27.58
N GLN A 414 10.84 13.66 28.72
CA GLN A 414 10.87 12.19 28.81
C GLN A 414 9.56 11.54 28.33
N SER A 415 8.41 12.12 28.70
CA SER A 415 7.11 11.62 28.25
C SER A 415 6.91 11.79 26.73
N ALA A 416 7.48 12.85 26.14
CA ALA A 416 7.42 13.10 24.71
C ALA A 416 8.35 12.13 23.94
N GLU A 417 9.56 11.87 24.44
CA GLU A 417 10.49 10.88 23.88
C GLU A 417 9.88 9.46 23.86
N GLN A 418 9.22 9.04 24.94
CA GLN A 418 8.52 7.75 24.96
C GLN A 418 7.45 7.65 23.86
N ARG A 419 6.75 8.76 23.56
CA ARG A 419 5.75 8.79 22.48
C ARG A 419 6.39 8.71 21.09
N VAL A 420 7.59 9.28 20.91
CA VAL A 420 8.36 9.12 19.68
C VAL A 420 8.73 7.65 19.48
N GLN A 421 9.30 7.00 20.49
CA GLN A 421 9.67 5.57 20.42
C GLN A 421 8.46 4.66 20.10
N GLN A 422 7.31 4.92 20.73
CA GLN A 422 6.07 4.19 20.42
C GLN A 422 5.58 4.42 18.99
N ALA A 423 5.73 5.63 18.46
CA ALA A 423 5.37 5.93 17.08
C ALA A 423 6.33 5.27 16.07
N GLU A 424 7.64 5.30 16.34
CA GLU A 424 8.67 4.63 15.52
C GLU A 424 8.44 3.12 15.43
N THR A 425 8.19 2.46 16.56
CA THR A 425 7.88 1.03 16.58
C THR A 425 6.59 0.70 15.80
N ALA A 426 5.57 1.57 15.85
CA ALA A 426 4.36 1.40 15.06
C ALA A 426 4.63 1.56 13.55
N VAL A 427 5.47 2.52 13.14
CA VAL A 427 5.91 2.70 11.75
C VAL A 427 6.71 1.49 11.26
N GLN A 428 7.70 1.03 12.03
CA GLN A 428 8.49 -0.16 11.69
C GLN A 428 7.62 -1.42 11.51
N ASN A 429 6.64 -1.62 12.39
CA ASN A 429 5.69 -2.72 12.26
C ASN A 429 4.83 -2.60 11.00
N ALA A 430 4.38 -1.39 10.65
CA ALA A 430 3.63 -1.14 9.42
C ALA A 430 4.50 -1.39 8.17
N GLU A 431 5.74 -0.90 8.16
CA GLU A 431 6.71 -1.15 7.10
C GLU A 431 7.00 -2.64 6.92
N GLN A 432 7.20 -3.39 8.00
CA GLN A 432 7.38 -4.84 7.93
C GLN A 432 6.19 -5.53 7.28
N ARG A 433 4.95 -5.12 7.59
CA ARG A 433 3.74 -5.71 6.97
C ARG A 433 3.66 -5.38 5.48
N VAL A 434 4.04 -4.17 5.07
CA VAL A 434 4.11 -3.78 3.65
C VAL A 434 5.22 -4.57 2.95
N GLN A 435 6.40 -4.69 3.55
CA GLN A 435 7.51 -5.49 3.01
C GLN A 435 7.13 -6.96 2.89
N GLN A 436 6.43 -7.54 3.86
CA GLN A 436 5.90 -8.91 3.77
C GLN A 436 4.92 -9.04 2.61
N ALA A 437 4.01 -8.09 2.41
CA ALA A 437 3.08 -8.10 1.29
C ALA A 437 3.80 -7.99 -0.07
N ILE A 438 4.79 -7.09 -0.18
CA ILE A 438 5.65 -6.95 -1.36
C ILE A 438 6.45 -8.23 -1.59
N ALA A 439 7.01 -8.83 -0.55
CA ALA A 439 7.79 -10.06 -0.64
C ALA A 439 6.91 -11.24 -1.10
N ILE A 440 5.67 -11.36 -0.61
CA ILE A 440 4.71 -12.35 -1.10
C ILE A 440 4.41 -12.10 -2.58
N HIS A 441 4.15 -10.85 -2.97
CA HIS A 441 3.90 -10.50 -4.37
C HIS A 441 5.11 -10.82 -5.25
N GLN A 442 6.31 -10.42 -4.84
CA GLN A 442 7.56 -10.68 -5.53
C GLN A 442 7.91 -12.17 -5.55
N ALA A 443 7.60 -12.94 -4.51
CA ALA A 443 7.79 -14.38 -4.50
C ALA A 443 6.90 -15.06 -5.56
N VAL A 444 5.65 -14.59 -5.72
CA VAL A 444 4.78 -15.04 -6.83
C VAL A 444 5.38 -14.63 -8.18
N LEU A 445 5.85 -13.39 -8.33
CA LEU A 445 6.44 -12.89 -9.58
C LEU A 445 7.80 -13.55 -9.93
N ASN A 446 8.59 -13.92 -8.93
CA ASN A 446 9.91 -14.55 -9.08
C ASN A 446 9.85 -16.07 -9.03
N SER A 447 8.66 -16.64 -8.79
CA SER A 447 8.43 -18.07 -8.84
C SER A 447 8.89 -18.64 -10.19
N ARG A 448 9.42 -19.86 -10.17
CA ARG A 448 9.90 -20.54 -11.38
C ARG A 448 8.83 -20.59 -12.45
N SER A 449 7.58 -20.83 -12.09
CA SER A 449 6.40 -20.85 -12.95
C SER A 449 6.07 -19.49 -13.59
N TRP A 450 6.21 -18.38 -12.86
CA TRP A 450 5.99 -17.04 -13.43
C TRP A 450 7.14 -16.62 -14.38
N ARG A 451 8.38 -16.98 -14.04
CA ARG A 451 9.56 -16.71 -14.88
C ARG A 451 9.56 -17.52 -16.17
N THR A 452 9.18 -18.81 -16.10
CA THR A 452 9.11 -19.67 -17.30
C THR A 452 8.01 -19.25 -18.26
N THR A 453 6.90 -18.69 -17.75
CA THR A 453 5.79 -18.18 -18.59
C THR A 453 5.96 -16.72 -19.03
N ALA A 454 7.00 -16.02 -18.56
CA ALA A 454 7.24 -14.61 -18.92
C ALA A 454 7.39 -14.36 -20.44
N PRO A 455 8.12 -15.20 -21.22
CA PRO A 455 8.22 -15.04 -22.67
C PRO A 455 6.87 -15.20 -23.39
N LEU A 456 6.04 -16.13 -22.92
CA LEU A 456 4.70 -16.40 -23.47
C LEU A 456 3.72 -15.26 -23.18
N ARG A 457 3.81 -14.66 -21.99
CA ARG A 457 2.98 -13.52 -21.62
C ARG A 457 3.35 -12.27 -22.40
N TRP A 458 4.65 -12.00 -22.57
CA TRP A 458 5.16 -10.96 -23.46
C TRP A 458 4.72 -11.19 -24.92
N MET A 459 4.77 -12.44 -25.40
CA MET A 459 4.24 -12.77 -26.72
C MET A 459 2.74 -12.51 -26.81
N SER A 460 1.94 -12.88 -25.80
CA SER A 460 0.49 -12.64 -25.83
C SER A 460 0.11 -11.15 -25.77
N THR A 461 0.89 -10.33 -25.08
CA THR A 461 0.70 -8.87 -25.04
C THR A 461 1.19 -8.23 -26.34
N ALA A 462 2.30 -8.69 -26.91
CA ALA A 462 2.76 -8.30 -28.23
C ALA A 462 1.74 -8.68 -29.31
N ILE A 463 1.14 -9.87 -29.25
CA ILE A 463 0.07 -10.33 -30.16
C ILE A 463 -1.19 -9.47 -30.00
N ARG A 464 -1.56 -9.07 -28.78
CA ARG A 464 -2.68 -8.12 -28.56
C ARG A 464 -2.39 -6.71 -29.04
N TRP A 465 -1.15 -6.23 -28.88
CA TRP A 465 -0.71 -4.92 -29.37
C TRP A 465 -0.65 -4.90 -30.91
N VAL A 466 -0.11 -5.97 -31.50
CA VAL A 466 -0.14 -6.20 -32.95
C VAL A 466 -1.57 -6.32 -33.43
N GLY A 467 -2.44 -7.10 -32.77
CA GLY A 467 -3.86 -7.25 -33.12
C GLY A 467 -4.66 -5.95 -33.08
N ARG A 468 -4.28 -4.98 -32.23
CA ARG A 468 -4.87 -3.64 -32.20
C ARG A 468 -4.24 -2.65 -33.21
N GLY A 469 -3.09 -2.97 -33.80
CA GLY A 469 -2.37 -2.12 -34.77
C GLY A 469 -2.19 -2.70 -36.18
N SER A 470 -2.68 -3.91 -36.45
CA SER A 470 -2.22 -4.76 -37.57
C SER A 470 -2.93 -4.58 -38.91
N ARG A 471 -3.95 -3.74 -39.04
CA ARG A 471 -4.53 -3.48 -40.37
C ARG A 471 -3.59 -2.69 -41.29
N ALA A 472 -2.65 -1.91 -40.75
CA ALA A 472 -1.73 -1.07 -41.54
C ALA A 472 -0.37 -1.72 -41.83
N TRP A 473 0.08 -2.71 -41.03
CA TRP A 473 1.42 -3.30 -41.15
C TRP A 473 1.47 -4.57 -42.01
N ILE A 474 0.38 -5.35 -42.07
CA ILE A 474 0.38 -6.68 -42.70
C ILE A 474 0.18 -6.60 -44.22
N THR A 475 -0.45 -5.56 -44.75
CA THR A 475 -0.90 -5.54 -46.15
C THR A 475 0.13 -5.04 -47.16
N LEU A 476 1.30 -4.52 -46.74
CA LEU A 476 2.39 -4.04 -47.61
C LEU A 476 1.90 -3.29 -48.87
N ALA A 477 0.85 -2.48 -48.69
CA ALA A 477 0.15 -1.84 -49.80
C ALA A 477 1.11 -0.95 -50.62
N PRO A 478 0.89 -0.83 -51.94
CA PRO A 478 1.76 -0.03 -52.81
C PRO A 478 1.88 1.41 -52.29
N GLY A 479 3.10 1.85 -51.96
CA GLY A 479 3.39 3.21 -51.49
C GLY A 479 3.71 3.36 -49.98
N SER A 480 3.49 2.33 -49.17
CA SER A 480 3.72 2.38 -47.71
C SER A 480 5.21 2.51 -47.34
N ARG A 481 5.53 3.33 -46.31
CA ARG A 481 6.89 3.57 -45.78
C ARG A 481 7.68 2.30 -45.43
N PRO A 482 7.08 1.22 -44.87
CA PRO A 482 7.79 -0.03 -44.56
C PRO A 482 8.39 -0.73 -45.78
N ARG A 483 7.78 -0.59 -46.96
CA ARG A 483 8.29 -1.20 -48.21
C ARG A 483 9.59 -0.56 -48.70
N ARG A 484 9.82 0.73 -48.41
CA ARG A 484 11.04 1.45 -48.82
C ARG A 484 12.25 1.00 -48.01
N THR A 485 12.11 0.88 -46.69
CA THR A 485 13.16 0.42 -45.78
C THR A 485 13.46 -1.07 -45.94
N ALA A 486 12.43 -1.92 -46.08
CA ALA A 486 12.62 -3.35 -46.32
C ALA A 486 13.35 -3.65 -47.65
N ARG A 487 13.09 -2.85 -48.70
CA ARG A 487 13.71 -3.04 -50.03
C ARG A 487 15.19 -2.65 -50.04
N GLN A 488 15.58 -1.60 -49.31
CA GLN A 488 17.00 -1.25 -49.12
C GLN A 488 17.75 -2.31 -48.29
N ALA A 489 17.15 -2.76 -47.19
CA ALA A 489 17.73 -3.82 -46.36
C ALA A 489 17.90 -5.14 -47.15
N ALA A 490 16.92 -5.52 -47.97
CA ALA A 490 17.00 -6.70 -48.83
C ALA A 490 18.11 -6.61 -49.89
N MET A 491 18.39 -5.41 -50.43
CA MET A 491 19.49 -5.20 -51.38
C MET A 491 20.87 -5.30 -50.70
N HIS A 492 21.03 -4.73 -49.50
CA HIS A 492 22.25 -4.87 -48.71
C HIS A 492 22.49 -6.33 -48.31
N LEU A 493 21.43 -7.04 -47.90
CA LEU A 493 21.50 -8.47 -47.58
C LEU A 493 21.85 -9.32 -48.81
N LYS A 494 21.29 -9.00 -49.98
CA LYS A 494 21.63 -9.66 -51.25
C LYS A 494 23.10 -9.49 -51.62
N LEU A 495 23.65 -8.27 -51.52
CA LEU A 495 25.07 -8.01 -51.79
C LEU A 495 25.99 -8.67 -50.76
N TYR A 496 25.56 -8.71 -49.49
CA TYR A 496 26.28 -9.39 -48.40
C TYR A 496 26.34 -10.90 -48.61
N VAL A 497 25.22 -11.53 -48.99
CA VAL A 497 25.14 -12.96 -49.29
C VAL A 497 25.85 -13.31 -50.61
N ALA A 498 25.79 -12.44 -51.62
CA ALA A 498 26.48 -12.66 -52.89
C ALA A 498 28.01 -12.63 -52.77
N ARG A 499 28.56 -11.89 -51.79
CA ARG A 499 29.99 -11.84 -51.47
C ARG A 499 30.48 -13.02 -50.62
N ARG A 500 29.59 -13.94 -50.18
CA ARG A 500 29.95 -15.09 -49.33
C ARG A 500 29.39 -16.41 -49.90
N PRO A 501 30.21 -17.20 -50.63
CA PRO A 501 29.74 -18.38 -51.36
C PRO A 501 29.04 -19.44 -50.50
N ARG A 502 29.55 -19.70 -49.29
CA ARG A 502 28.97 -20.71 -48.37
C ARG A 502 27.58 -20.33 -47.86
N LEU A 503 27.36 -19.04 -47.60
CA LEU A 503 26.06 -18.50 -47.17
C LEU A 503 25.04 -18.53 -48.31
N LYS A 504 25.47 -18.24 -49.55
CA LYS A 504 24.61 -18.33 -50.73
C LYS A 504 24.06 -19.74 -50.93
N THR A 505 24.90 -20.78 -50.76
CA THR A 505 24.47 -22.17 -50.91
C THR A 505 23.49 -22.59 -49.82
N LEU A 506 23.71 -22.17 -48.57
CA LEU A 506 22.84 -22.47 -47.44
C LEU A 506 21.48 -21.77 -47.57
N VAL A 507 21.47 -20.51 -47.99
CA VAL A 507 20.25 -19.74 -48.27
C VAL A 507 19.46 -20.33 -49.44
N LEU A 508 20.12 -20.75 -50.52
CA LEU A 508 19.44 -21.39 -51.65
C LEU A 508 18.83 -22.74 -51.29
N ARG A 509 19.48 -23.52 -50.40
CA ARG A 509 18.99 -24.79 -49.88
C ARG A 509 17.79 -24.62 -48.94
N CYS A 510 17.82 -23.60 -48.07
CA CYS A 510 16.66 -23.25 -47.23
C CYS A 510 15.46 -22.68 -48.02
N LEU A 511 15.69 -22.15 -49.23
CA LEU A 511 14.66 -21.60 -50.11
C LEU A 511 14.10 -22.61 -51.13
N GLU A 512 14.60 -23.85 -51.17
CA GLU A 512 14.05 -24.92 -52.00
C GLU A 512 12.58 -25.28 -51.72
N PRO A 513 12.07 -25.26 -50.47
CA PRO A 513 10.67 -25.57 -50.19
C PRO A 513 9.68 -24.46 -50.62
N PHE A 514 10.17 -23.26 -50.99
CA PHE A 514 9.34 -22.08 -51.25
C PHE A 514 9.59 -21.48 -52.65
N PRO A 515 9.06 -22.12 -53.72
CA PRO A 515 9.38 -21.76 -55.10
C PRO A 515 8.92 -20.36 -55.50
N GLN A 516 7.82 -19.85 -54.95
CA GLN A 516 7.30 -18.51 -55.24
C GLN A 516 8.22 -17.41 -54.71
N LEU A 517 8.82 -17.60 -53.53
CA LEU A 517 9.76 -16.65 -52.91
C LEU A 517 11.08 -16.58 -53.70
N LYS A 518 11.54 -17.74 -54.18
CA LYS A 518 12.73 -17.88 -55.04
C LYS A 518 12.52 -17.19 -56.40
N ALA A 519 11.33 -17.26 -56.98
CA ALA A 519 10.97 -16.56 -58.22
C ALA A 519 10.93 -15.03 -58.05
N HIS A 520 10.35 -14.54 -56.94
CA HIS A 520 10.29 -13.12 -56.62
C HIS A 520 11.67 -12.47 -56.43
N LEU A 521 12.61 -13.21 -55.82
CA LEU A 521 14.00 -12.75 -55.64
C LEU A 521 14.80 -12.70 -56.96
N ARG A 522 14.45 -13.53 -57.96
CA ARG A 522 15.05 -13.49 -59.30
C ARG A 522 14.57 -12.30 -60.13
N LEU A 523 13.29 -11.92 -60.03
CA LEU A 523 12.70 -10.78 -60.75
C LEU A 523 13.30 -9.42 -60.38
N LEU A 524 13.85 -9.29 -59.17
CA LEU A 524 14.61 -8.10 -58.74
C LEU A 524 15.96 -7.92 -59.47
N GLY A 525 16.30 -8.78 -60.44
CA GLY A 525 17.61 -8.85 -61.11
C GLY A 525 17.71 -8.23 -62.51
N ASN A 526 16.62 -7.78 -63.16
CA ASN A 526 16.65 -7.45 -64.60
C ASN A 526 16.62 -5.95 -64.96
N HIS A 527 16.93 -5.03 -64.03
CA HIS A 527 17.10 -3.61 -64.39
C HIS A 527 18.56 -3.17 -64.22
N PRO A 528 19.27 -2.79 -65.30
CA PRO A 528 20.58 -2.17 -65.17
C PRO A 528 20.43 -0.77 -64.58
N VAL A 529 21.05 -0.54 -63.42
CA VAL A 529 21.18 0.79 -62.82
C VAL A 529 22.32 1.51 -63.52
N ARG A 530 22.00 2.58 -64.23
CA ARG A 530 22.94 3.51 -64.88
C ARG A 530 23.66 4.31 -63.79
N LEU A 531 24.94 4.04 -63.56
CA LEU A 531 25.79 4.86 -62.70
C LEU A 531 26.39 5.99 -63.55
N GLN A 532 25.91 7.22 -63.40
CA GLN A 532 26.60 8.39 -63.94
C GLN A 532 27.79 8.72 -63.04
N HIS A 533 28.98 8.56 -63.62
CA HIS A 533 30.25 9.08 -63.11
C HIS A 533 30.38 10.53 -63.56
N ARG A 534 30.72 11.45 -62.64
CA ARG A 534 31.32 12.74 -63.02
C ARG A 534 32.46 13.05 -62.05
N GLN A 535 33.68 13.00 -62.58
CA GLN A 535 34.92 13.43 -61.93
C GLN A 535 35.21 14.90 -62.30
N ASN A 536 35.81 15.60 -61.33
CA ASN A 536 36.74 16.74 -61.40
C ASN A 536 36.25 18.12 -61.89
N LEU A 537 36.49 19.16 -61.07
CA LEU A 537 37.52 20.23 -61.21
C LEU A 537 37.17 21.39 -60.24
N VAL A 538 38.00 21.70 -59.23
CA VAL A 538 39.13 22.68 -59.17
C VAL A 538 38.69 24.11 -58.75
N ASP A 539 39.32 24.59 -57.66
CA ASP A 539 39.77 25.97 -57.29
C ASP A 539 39.55 26.25 -55.78
N GLN A 540 40.58 26.16 -54.92
CA GLN A 540 41.59 27.18 -54.55
C GLN A 540 40.99 28.50 -54.01
N LYS A 541 40.91 28.66 -52.67
CA LYS A 541 41.80 29.47 -51.77
C LYS A 541 41.18 30.88 -51.45
N PRO A 542 41.64 31.66 -50.43
CA PRO A 542 41.57 31.45 -48.97
C PRO A 542 41.27 32.76 -48.15
N LEU A 543 41.50 32.73 -46.82
CA LEU A 543 41.73 33.87 -45.87
C LEU A 543 40.45 34.63 -45.43
N SER A 544 40.27 35.17 -44.22
CA SER A 544 41.20 35.58 -43.14
C SER A 544 40.49 35.73 -41.78
N ASP A 545 41.31 35.78 -40.74
CA ASP A 545 41.10 36.18 -39.34
C ASP A 545 40.15 37.35 -39.04
N ASN A 546 39.55 37.35 -37.84
CA ASN A 546 39.81 38.39 -36.85
C ASN A 546 39.25 38.07 -35.45
N CYS A 547 40.16 37.98 -34.48
CA CYS A 547 39.94 38.27 -33.07
C CYS A 547 39.61 39.76 -32.89
N GLN A 548 38.83 40.11 -31.86
CA GLN A 548 39.12 41.27 -31.01
C GLN A 548 38.35 41.22 -29.68
N ALA A 549 39.05 41.66 -28.64
CA ALA A 549 38.66 41.61 -27.24
C ALA A 549 38.44 43.04 -26.68
N SER A 550 37.48 43.15 -25.73
CA SER A 550 37.45 44.04 -24.54
C SER A 550 37.37 45.58 -24.74
N PRO A 551 37.17 46.40 -23.67
CA PRO A 551 36.19 46.39 -22.56
C PRO A 551 35.59 47.82 -22.30
N LEU A 552 34.61 47.99 -21.37
CA LEU A 552 34.47 49.14 -20.43
C LEU A 552 33.11 49.20 -19.69
N ASN A 553 33.12 48.76 -18.43
CA ASN A 553 32.71 49.47 -17.20
C ASN A 553 31.48 50.41 -17.16
N ARG A 554 30.42 50.03 -16.41
CA ARG A 554 29.89 50.84 -15.28
C ARG A 554 28.81 50.13 -14.45
N GLN A 555 28.98 50.23 -13.13
CA GLN A 555 28.10 49.81 -12.04
C GLN A 555 26.68 50.39 -12.12
N LYS A 556 25.66 49.59 -11.76
CA LYS A 556 24.82 49.76 -10.55
C LYS A 556 23.66 48.75 -10.52
N ASP A 557 23.34 48.32 -9.30
CA ASP A 557 22.14 47.59 -8.83
C ASP A 557 22.04 46.11 -9.30
N GLY A 558 22.12 45.08 -8.47
CA GLY A 558 21.66 44.97 -7.09
C GLY A 558 20.57 43.88 -7.05
N ASP A 559 20.99 42.63 -6.81
CA ASP A 559 20.18 41.46 -6.45
C ASP A 559 19.04 40.99 -7.37
N GLN A 560 19.42 40.26 -8.44
CA GLN A 560 18.61 39.16 -8.98
C GLN A 560 19.50 38.00 -9.47
N LYS A 561 19.98 37.18 -8.53
CA LYS A 561 20.49 35.83 -8.87
C LYS A 561 20.13 34.83 -7.76
N GLN A 562 19.14 34.00 -8.07
CA GLN A 562 19.07 32.54 -7.84
C GLN A 562 17.60 32.09 -7.68
N LEU A 563 16.77 32.35 -8.70
CA LEU A 563 15.47 31.70 -8.80
C LEU A 563 15.58 30.60 -9.87
N SER A 564 15.13 29.40 -9.52
CA SER A 564 15.06 28.29 -10.48
C SER A 564 14.10 28.63 -11.63
N PRO A 565 14.22 27.99 -12.81
CA PRO A 565 13.33 28.27 -13.94
C PRO A 565 11.84 28.20 -13.58
N ARG A 566 11.48 27.30 -12.66
CA ARG A 566 10.13 27.14 -12.13
C ARG A 566 9.69 28.30 -11.23
N ALA A 567 10.61 28.85 -10.43
CA ALA A 567 10.34 30.01 -9.59
C ALA A 567 10.20 31.31 -10.41
N CYS A 568 10.97 31.47 -11.49
CA CYS A 568 10.75 32.55 -12.45
C CYS A 568 9.39 32.46 -13.15
N GLN A 569 8.94 31.24 -13.45
CA GLN A 569 7.63 31.02 -14.08
C GLN A 569 6.49 31.37 -13.12
N ILE A 570 6.56 30.93 -11.86
CA ILE A 570 5.59 31.26 -10.81
C ILE A 570 5.56 32.78 -10.54
N TYR A 571 6.72 33.43 -10.48
CA TYR A 571 6.80 34.88 -10.29
C TYR A 571 6.14 35.66 -11.45
N ASN A 572 6.39 35.23 -12.69
CA ASN A 572 5.79 35.84 -13.87
C ASN A 572 4.28 35.59 -13.97
N ASP A 573 3.80 34.42 -13.55
CA ASP A 573 2.38 34.09 -13.52
C ASP A 573 1.63 34.88 -12.43
N LEU A 574 2.24 35.06 -11.25
CA LEU A 574 1.71 35.92 -10.18
C LEU A 574 1.65 37.38 -10.61
N LYS A 575 2.71 37.88 -11.25
CA LYS A 575 2.74 39.26 -11.77
C LYS A 575 1.64 39.50 -12.80
N LYS A 576 1.42 38.56 -13.73
CA LYS A 576 0.32 38.62 -14.72
C LYS A 576 -1.07 38.51 -14.07
N ALA A 577 -1.21 37.74 -13.00
CA ALA A 577 -2.48 37.63 -12.28
C ALA A 577 -2.84 38.94 -11.55
N ILE A 578 -1.86 39.59 -10.93
CA ILE A 578 -2.03 40.90 -10.26
C ILE A 578 -2.36 41.99 -11.28
N GLU A 579 -1.68 42.02 -12.43
CA GLU A 579 -1.96 42.97 -13.51
C GLU A 579 -3.34 42.76 -14.15
N ARG A 580 -3.88 41.53 -14.13
CA ARG A 580 -5.27 41.23 -14.54
C ARG A 580 -6.28 41.71 -13.49
N TRP A 581 -5.97 41.55 -12.21
CA TRP A 581 -6.84 41.95 -11.10
C TRP A 581 -7.04 43.47 -11.02
N HIS A 582 -6.09 44.27 -11.50
CA HIS A 582 -6.20 45.74 -11.56
C HIS A 582 -6.92 46.27 -12.82
N LYS A 583 -7.42 45.40 -13.71
CA LYS A 583 -8.08 45.81 -14.99
C LYS A 583 -9.56 45.46 -15.08
N GLU A 584 -10.17 44.90 -14.05
CA GLU A 584 -11.62 44.73 -13.98
C GLU A 584 -12.24 45.85 -13.12
N PRO A 585 -13.08 46.74 -13.68
CA PRO A 585 -13.89 47.63 -12.87
C PRO A 585 -15.02 46.84 -12.20
N VAL A 586 -15.19 47.11 -10.91
CA VAL A 586 -16.10 46.48 -9.92
C VAL A 586 -17.45 46.02 -10.47
#